data_AF-W4RR90-F1
#
_entry.id   AF-W4RR90-F1
#
_cell.length_a   1.000
_cell.length_b   1.000
_cell.length_c   1.000
_cell.angle_alpha   90.00
_cell.angle_beta   90.00
_cell.angle_gamma   90.00
#
_symmetry.space_group_name_H-M   'P 1'
#
loop_
_entity.id
_entity.type
_entity.pdbx_description
1 polymer ?
#
loop_
_entity_poly.entity_id
_entity_poly.type
_entity_poly.pdbx_seq_one_letter_code
_entity_poly.pdbx_strand_id
1 'polypeptide(L)'
;MVKGISQQEYDLYLKDDNKPFISRYAVGYAPGSTFKTITASIGLDAKVTYPDKLRNIRGFSWQKDGTWGGYSVTRVSDVQNVDMSKALIYSDNIYFAQEAIEMGEKTFRNGLNQFIFGEELDLPIVMNPAQISKQNTFQSEILLADTAYGQGELMITPIQQASMYSVFQNEGKIVYPKLLNDKSERKTKSAITSLTASEMMKNLTAVVSDPNGTAHLLFNPAHQLAAKTGTAELKKKQDEKGDENSFLLAFDAEQDSFLLLSLVEHYTPGSSATQLNQAFIEELFSYFK
;
A
#
# COMPACT_ATOMS: atom_id res chain seq x y z
N MET A 1 -1.50 0.28 -37.66
CA MET A 1 -0.58 -0.77 -38.13
C MET A 1 0.77 -0.57 -37.47
N VAL A 2 1.33 -1.63 -36.88
CA VAL A 2 2.71 -1.64 -36.38
C VAL A 2 3.64 -1.73 -37.60
N LYS A 3 4.67 -0.89 -37.68
CA LYS A 3 5.47 -0.63 -38.91
C LYS A 3 6.66 -1.60 -39.13
N GLY A 4 6.74 -2.68 -38.36
CA GLY A 4 7.91 -3.56 -38.31
C GLY A 4 9.03 -2.99 -37.43
N ILE A 5 9.85 -3.88 -36.86
CA ILE A 5 11.03 -3.57 -36.04
C ILE A 5 12.18 -4.45 -36.54
N SER A 6 13.41 -3.94 -36.55
CA SER A 6 14.56 -4.77 -36.90
C SER A 6 14.85 -5.81 -35.81
N GLN A 7 15.49 -6.93 -36.16
CA GLN A 7 15.89 -7.93 -35.16
C GLN A 7 16.84 -7.33 -34.11
N GLN A 8 17.75 -6.45 -34.53
CA GLN A 8 18.69 -5.80 -33.64
C GLN A 8 17.98 -4.93 -32.58
N GLU A 9 17.01 -4.11 -32.99
CA GLU A 9 16.23 -3.28 -32.06
C GLU A 9 15.35 -4.14 -31.14
N TYR A 10 14.73 -5.19 -31.66
CA TYR A 10 13.94 -6.11 -30.85
C TYR A 10 14.79 -6.81 -29.79
N ASP A 11 16.00 -7.25 -30.14
CA ASP A 11 16.94 -7.88 -29.23
C ASP A 11 17.40 -6.93 -28.10
N LEU A 12 17.47 -5.62 -28.36
CA LEU A 12 17.78 -4.64 -27.31
C LEU A 12 16.69 -4.65 -26.22
N TYR A 13 15.41 -4.66 -26.61
CA TYR A 13 14.32 -4.74 -25.64
C TYR A 13 14.26 -6.07 -24.88
N LEU A 14 14.59 -7.20 -25.53
CA LEU A 14 14.63 -8.51 -24.88
C LEU A 14 15.75 -8.62 -23.83
N LYS A 15 16.91 -8.02 -24.13
CA LYS A 15 18.11 -8.09 -23.28
C LYS A 15 18.14 -7.01 -22.20
N ASP A 16 17.30 -5.98 -22.31
CA ASP A 16 17.19 -4.92 -21.29
C ASP A 16 16.82 -5.52 -19.91
N ASP A 17 17.59 -5.15 -18.89
CA ASP A 17 17.37 -5.60 -17.51
C ASP A 17 16.10 -5.01 -16.89
N ASN A 18 15.63 -3.86 -17.39
CA ASN A 18 14.36 -3.26 -17.00
C ASN A 18 13.14 -3.96 -17.60
N LYS A 19 13.32 -4.99 -18.44
CA LYS A 19 12.24 -5.82 -19.00
C LYS A 19 11.05 -4.98 -19.52
N PRO A 20 11.25 -4.15 -20.56
CA PRO A 20 10.27 -3.16 -21.01
C PRO A 20 8.95 -3.75 -21.54
N PHE A 21 8.91 -5.04 -21.85
CA PHE A 21 7.68 -5.73 -22.26
C PHE A 21 6.78 -6.15 -21.09
N ILE A 22 7.23 -6.03 -19.83
CA ILE A 22 6.42 -6.39 -18.67
C ILE A 22 5.37 -5.31 -18.41
N SER A 23 4.09 -5.71 -18.45
CA SER A 23 2.95 -4.91 -17.99
C SER A 23 2.89 -4.84 -16.47
N ARG A 24 3.76 -4.04 -15.85
CA ARG A 24 3.92 -3.94 -14.38
C ARG A 24 2.64 -3.65 -13.62
N TYR A 25 1.71 -2.91 -14.20
CA TYR A 25 0.39 -2.65 -13.60
C TYR A 25 -0.46 -3.91 -13.38
N ALA A 26 -0.11 -5.03 -14.01
CA ALA A 26 -0.77 -6.33 -13.95
C ALA A 26 0.10 -7.44 -13.32
N VAL A 27 1.32 -7.11 -12.86
CA VAL A 27 2.21 -8.05 -12.15
C VAL A 27 2.00 -7.90 -10.65
N GLY A 28 1.98 -9.03 -9.92
CA GLY A 28 1.81 -9.01 -8.47
C GLY A 28 3.08 -8.59 -7.74
N TYR A 29 2.93 -7.73 -6.75
CA TYR A 29 4.02 -7.30 -5.86
C TYR A 29 3.59 -7.40 -4.40
N ALA A 30 4.57 -7.48 -3.50
CA ALA A 30 4.35 -7.05 -2.13
C ALA A 30 3.96 -5.56 -2.17
N PRO A 31 2.79 -5.16 -1.63
CA PRO A 31 2.29 -3.78 -1.68
C PRO A 31 3.13 -2.81 -0.83
N GLY A 32 4.04 -3.35 -0.01
CA GLY A 32 4.90 -2.58 0.88
C GLY A 32 4.11 -1.83 1.94
N SER A 33 4.80 -0.91 2.59
CA SER A 33 4.28 -0.15 3.73
C SER A 33 2.97 0.64 3.49
N THR A 34 2.55 0.85 2.23
CA THR A 34 1.24 1.42 1.91
C THR A 34 0.10 0.54 2.45
N PHE A 35 0.31 -0.77 2.53
CA PHE A 35 -0.67 -1.74 3.04
C PHE A 35 -1.06 -1.55 4.51
N LYS A 36 -0.25 -0.81 5.28
CA LYS A 36 -0.59 -0.43 6.67
C LYS A 36 -1.95 0.28 6.76
N THR A 37 -2.41 0.94 5.69
CA THR A 37 -3.74 1.55 5.65
C THR A 37 -4.86 0.51 5.73
N ILE A 38 -4.73 -0.62 5.05
CA ILE A 38 -5.68 -1.74 5.12
C ILE A 38 -5.63 -2.38 6.52
N THR A 39 -4.42 -2.59 7.06
CA THR A 39 -4.25 -3.13 8.41
C THR A 39 -4.87 -2.23 9.48
N ALA A 40 -4.66 -0.91 9.41
CA ALA A 40 -5.32 0.06 10.29
C ALA A 40 -6.85 -0.06 10.20
N SER A 41 -7.40 -0.08 8.99
CA SER A 41 -8.85 -0.19 8.79
C SER A 41 -9.43 -1.45 9.41
N ILE A 42 -8.78 -2.60 9.22
CA ILE A 42 -9.21 -3.86 9.83
C ILE A 42 -9.14 -3.76 11.36
N GLY A 43 -8.08 -3.15 11.91
CA GLY A 43 -7.93 -2.93 13.34
C GLY A 43 -9.01 -2.04 13.93
N LEU A 44 -9.41 -0.97 13.23
CA LEU A 44 -10.50 -0.08 13.61
C LEU A 44 -11.85 -0.80 13.61
N ASP A 45 -12.19 -1.51 12.53
CA ASP A 45 -13.45 -2.26 12.44
C ASP A 45 -13.52 -3.38 13.49
N ALA A 46 -12.40 -4.04 13.77
CA ALA A 46 -12.29 -5.05 14.82
C ALA A 46 -12.19 -4.47 16.24
N LYS A 47 -12.09 -3.13 16.38
CA LYS A 47 -11.88 -2.39 17.65
C LYS A 47 -10.62 -2.80 18.41
N VAL A 48 -9.65 -3.41 17.72
CA VAL A 48 -8.32 -3.69 18.25
C VAL A 48 -7.51 -2.40 18.25
N THR A 49 -7.63 -1.61 17.17
CA THR A 49 -7.05 -0.27 17.05
C THR A 49 -8.13 0.77 17.28
N TYR A 50 -7.78 1.88 17.93
CA TYR A 50 -8.66 3.04 18.12
C TYR A 50 -7.79 4.30 18.28
N PRO A 51 -8.31 5.51 17.97
CA PRO A 51 -7.48 6.73 17.85
C PRO A 51 -6.55 7.02 19.04
N ASP A 52 -7.03 6.81 20.27
CA ASP A 52 -6.25 7.12 21.49
C ASP A 52 -5.40 5.94 22.02
N LYS A 53 -5.35 4.82 21.29
CA LYS A 53 -4.53 3.67 21.68
C LYS A 53 -3.06 3.96 21.43
N LEU A 54 -2.29 4.03 22.51
CA LEU A 54 -0.84 4.25 22.45
C LEU A 54 -0.06 2.94 22.54
N ARG A 55 0.94 2.80 21.66
CA ARG A 55 2.02 1.82 21.79
C ARG A 55 3.28 2.50 22.29
N ASN A 56 3.87 1.94 23.36
CA ASN A 56 5.18 2.37 23.84
C ASN A 56 6.27 1.62 23.09
N ILE A 57 6.73 2.21 21.98
CA ILE A 57 7.78 1.65 21.12
C ILE A 57 9.07 2.42 21.38
N ARG A 58 10.17 1.69 21.60
CA ARG A 58 11.50 2.25 21.87
C ARG A 58 12.52 1.69 20.89
N GLY A 59 13.37 2.55 20.33
CA GLY A 59 14.43 2.15 19.41
C GLY A 59 13.92 1.83 18.01
N PHE A 60 14.79 1.25 17.18
CA PHE A 60 14.54 1.04 15.75
C PHE A 60 14.16 -0.39 15.37
N SER A 61 14.13 -1.31 16.33
CA SER A 61 13.90 -2.74 16.12
C SER A 61 13.04 -3.31 17.25
N TRP A 62 12.16 -4.25 16.89
CA TRP A 62 11.30 -4.93 17.85
C TRP A 62 11.05 -6.39 17.41
N GLN A 63 10.97 -7.27 18.41
CA GLN A 63 10.47 -8.63 18.27
C GLN A 63 9.53 -8.92 19.43
N LYS A 64 8.56 -9.81 19.24
CA LYS A 64 7.58 -10.16 20.28
C LYS A 64 8.26 -10.79 21.51
N ASP A 65 9.12 -11.77 21.27
CA ASP A 65 9.89 -12.48 22.30
C ASP A 65 11.11 -13.18 21.67
N GLY A 66 11.83 -14.01 22.44
CA GLY A 66 13.03 -14.71 21.97
C GLY A 66 12.78 -15.82 20.94
N THR A 67 11.53 -16.24 20.71
CA THR A 67 11.21 -17.31 19.74
C THR A 67 11.40 -16.87 18.29
N TRP A 68 11.48 -15.55 18.04
CA TRP A 68 11.76 -14.99 16.71
C TRP A 68 13.24 -15.12 16.31
N GLY A 69 14.11 -15.59 17.20
CA GLY A 69 15.53 -15.78 16.92
C GLY A 69 16.21 -14.45 16.59
N GLY A 70 16.86 -14.37 15.43
CA GLY A 70 17.53 -13.15 14.95
C GLY A 70 16.62 -12.21 14.15
N TYR A 71 15.33 -12.53 14.03
CA TYR A 71 14.39 -11.71 13.28
C TYR A 71 13.82 -10.57 14.14
N SER A 72 13.74 -9.38 13.56
CA SER A 72 13.08 -8.23 14.19
C SER A 72 12.46 -7.33 13.14
N VAL A 73 11.30 -6.76 13.44
CA VAL A 73 10.67 -5.70 12.63
C VAL A 73 11.41 -4.39 12.88
N THR A 74 11.74 -3.66 11.82
CA THR A 74 12.47 -2.40 11.88
C THR A 74 11.60 -1.20 11.52
N ARG A 75 11.90 -0.03 12.09
CA ARG A 75 11.30 1.27 11.73
C ARG A 75 12.36 2.32 11.44
N VAL A 76 11.97 3.39 10.75
CA VAL A 76 12.88 4.47 10.35
C VAL A 76 13.00 5.56 11.41
N SER A 77 11.92 5.89 12.11
CA SER A 77 11.87 7.01 13.07
C SER A 77 11.65 6.51 14.50
N ASP A 78 12.50 6.95 15.44
CA ASP A 78 12.37 6.59 16.87
C ASP A 78 11.40 7.54 17.60
N VAL A 79 10.11 7.35 17.34
CA VAL A 79 9.03 8.08 18.03
C VAL A 79 8.49 7.24 19.18
N GLN A 80 8.35 7.83 20.36
CA GLN A 80 7.73 7.19 21.53
C GLN A 80 6.25 7.52 21.63
N ASN A 81 5.47 6.67 22.31
CA ASN A 81 4.02 6.82 22.49
C ASN A 81 3.30 7.06 21.15
N VAL A 82 3.33 6.01 20.34
CA VAL A 82 2.84 6.01 18.96
C VAL A 82 1.37 5.59 18.96
N ASP A 83 0.49 6.51 18.53
CA ASP A 83 -0.89 6.20 18.14
C ASP A 83 -0.95 5.86 16.64
N MET A 84 -2.14 5.47 16.16
CA MET A 84 -2.35 5.13 14.75
C MET A 84 -2.00 6.28 13.79
N SER A 85 -2.30 7.53 14.18
CA SER A 85 -2.04 8.70 13.35
C SER A 85 -0.54 8.90 13.15
N LYS A 86 0.23 8.91 14.25
CA LYS A 86 1.69 8.95 14.21
C LYS A 86 2.26 7.76 13.45
N ALA A 87 1.73 6.56 13.66
CA ALA A 87 2.19 5.37 12.94
C ALA A 87 2.03 5.52 11.42
N LEU A 88 0.94 6.15 10.95
CA LEU A 88 0.73 6.42 9.53
C LEU A 88 1.63 7.55 9.01
N ILE A 89 1.75 8.66 9.76
CA ILE A 89 2.61 9.83 9.45
C ILE A 89 4.06 9.39 9.25
N TYR A 90 4.61 8.68 10.24
CA TYR A 90 6.00 8.20 10.26
C TYR A 90 6.19 6.85 9.57
N SER A 91 5.11 6.22 9.08
CA SER A 91 5.15 4.89 8.46
C SER A 91 5.80 3.83 9.36
N ASP A 92 5.43 3.76 10.64
CA ASP A 92 6.07 2.89 11.65
C ASP A 92 5.66 1.41 11.49
N ASN A 93 6.56 0.55 11.00
CA ASN A 93 6.28 -0.89 10.86
C ASN A 93 6.02 -1.59 12.20
N ILE A 94 6.71 -1.18 13.26
CA ILE A 94 6.65 -1.86 14.56
C ILE A 94 5.25 -1.70 15.16
N TYR A 95 4.64 -0.51 15.02
CA TYR A 95 3.26 -0.28 15.44
C TYR A 95 2.30 -1.28 14.78
N PHE A 96 2.36 -1.41 13.45
CA PHE A 96 1.44 -2.28 12.70
C PHE A 96 1.72 -3.77 12.92
N ALA A 97 2.98 -4.16 13.13
CA ALA A 97 3.33 -5.50 13.56
C ALA A 97 2.70 -5.82 14.93
N GLN A 98 2.80 -4.93 15.91
CA GLN A 98 2.19 -5.11 17.23
C GLN A 98 0.66 -5.18 17.17
N GLU A 99 0.03 -4.29 16.39
CA GLU A 99 -1.43 -4.33 16.18
C GLU A 99 -1.88 -5.66 15.55
N ALA A 100 -1.14 -6.20 14.57
CA ALA A 100 -1.49 -7.47 13.94
C ALA A 100 -1.31 -8.67 14.87
N ILE A 101 -0.25 -8.69 15.68
CA ILE A 101 -0.05 -9.73 16.70
C ILE A 101 -1.19 -9.70 17.73
N GLU A 102 -1.60 -8.51 18.19
CA GLU A 102 -2.72 -8.38 19.13
C GLU A 102 -4.07 -8.74 18.50
N MET A 103 -4.29 -8.35 17.24
CA MET A 103 -5.50 -8.66 16.47
C MET A 103 -5.65 -10.17 16.25
N GLY A 104 -4.52 -10.85 16.04
CA GLY A 104 -4.45 -12.26 15.73
C GLY A 104 -4.86 -12.59 14.30
N GLU A 105 -4.31 -13.69 13.79
CA GLU A 105 -4.48 -14.11 12.41
C GLU A 105 -5.95 -14.25 11.99
N LYS A 106 -6.80 -14.85 12.83
CA LYS A 106 -8.21 -15.10 12.50
C LYS A 106 -8.95 -13.80 12.17
N THR A 107 -8.81 -12.80 13.04
CA THR A 107 -9.45 -11.49 12.88
C THR A 107 -8.85 -10.76 11.68
N PHE A 108 -7.52 -10.76 11.54
CA PHE A 108 -6.86 -10.10 10.43
C PHE A 108 -7.28 -10.69 9.07
N ARG A 109 -7.29 -12.03 8.92
CA ARG A 109 -7.77 -12.70 7.71
C ARG A 109 -9.24 -12.45 7.44
N ASN A 110 -10.09 -12.42 8.45
CA ASN A 110 -11.51 -12.10 8.26
C ASN A 110 -11.71 -10.70 7.65
N GLY A 111 -10.91 -9.72 8.09
CA GLY A 111 -10.88 -8.39 7.51
C GLY A 111 -10.33 -8.39 6.08
N LEU A 112 -9.20 -9.06 5.84
CA LEU A 112 -8.62 -9.20 4.49
C LEU A 112 -9.59 -9.86 3.50
N ASN A 113 -10.36 -10.86 3.93
CA ASN A 113 -11.35 -11.53 3.10
C ASN A 113 -12.53 -10.64 2.68
N GLN A 114 -12.70 -9.45 3.29
CA GLN A 114 -13.67 -8.45 2.79
C GLN A 114 -13.14 -7.70 1.55
N PHE A 115 -11.83 -7.72 1.31
CA PHE A 115 -11.22 -7.19 0.09
C PHE A 115 -11.29 -8.23 -1.05
N ILE A 116 -10.63 -7.94 -2.18
CA ILE A 116 -10.74 -8.69 -3.44
C ILE A 116 -9.67 -9.78 -3.62
N PHE A 117 -9.12 -10.32 -2.52
CA PHE A 117 -8.17 -11.44 -2.60
C PHE A 117 -8.85 -12.67 -3.21
N GLY A 118 -8.16 -13.33 -4.15
CA GLY A 118 -8.67 -14.49 -4.88
C GLY A 118 -9.72 -14.19 -5.95
N GLU A 119 -10.13 -12.93 -6.13
CA GLU A 119 -11.10 -12.55 -7.18
C GLU A 119 -10.42 -12.32 -8.53
N GLU A 120 -11.07 -12.76 -9.60
CA GLU A 120 -10.74 -12.37 -10.98
C GLU A 120 -11.44 -11.04 -11.29
N LEU A 121 -10.69 -10.07 -11.81
CA LEU A 121 -11.23 -8.78 -12.23
C LEU A 121 -11.75 -8.86 -13.66
N ASP A 122 -12.92 -8.27 -13.90
CA ASP A 122 -13.50 -8.14 -15.24
C ASP A 122 -12.80 -7.02 -16.02
N LEU A 123 -11.59 -7.32 -16.47
CA LEU A 123 -10.75 -6.44 -17.28
C LEU A 123 -10.18 -7.22 -18.46
N PRO A 124 -10.02 -6.59 -19.63
CA PRO A 124 -9.33 -7.18 -20.77
C PRO A 124 -7.79 -7.13 -20.60
N ILE A 125 -7.31 -7.42 -19.38
CA ILE A 125 -5.91 -7.40 -18.97
C ILE A 125 -5.64 -8.69 -18.21
N VAL A 126 -4.72 -9.51 -18.72
CA VAL A 126 -4.33 -10.75 -18.05
C VAL A 126 -3.56 -10.42 -16.77
N MET A 127 -4.07 -10.91 -15.64
CA MET A 127 -3.43 -10.78 -14.34
C MET A 127 -3.82 -11.96 -13.44
N ASN A 128 -2.94 -12.34 -12.51
CA ASN A 128 -3.28 -13.33 -11.49
C ASN A 128 -4.12 -12.67 -10.38
N PRO A 129 -5.06 -13.40 -9.75
CA PRO A 129 -5.75 -12.92 -8.55
C PRO A 129 -4.78 -12.55 -7.43
N ALA A 130 -5.16 -11.55 -6.63
CA ALA A 130 -4.37 -11.14 -5.47
C ALA A 130 -4.33 -12.27 -4.42
N GLN A 131 -3.18 -12.46 -3.77
CA GLN A 131 -3.01 -13.47 -2.72
C GLN A 131 -2.59 -12.83 -1.38
N ILE A 132 -3.10 -13.37 -0.27
CA ILE A 132 -2.68 -13.01 1.10
C ILE A 132 -1.35 -13.70 1.45
N SER A 133 -1.31 -15.01 1.20
CA SER A 133 -0.18 -15.90 1.50
C SER A 133 -0.32 -17.18 0.68
N LYS A 134 0.73 -18.00 0.59
CA LYS A 134 0.70 -19.27 -0.16
C LYS A 134 -0.26 -20.30 0.44
N GLN A 135 -0.49 -20.22 1.75
CA GLN A 135 -1.37 -21.10 2.50
C GLN A 135 -2.57 -20.31 3.07
N ASN A 136 -3.63 -21.02 3.46
CA ASN A 136 -4.80 -20.42 4.10
C ASN A 136 -4.56 -19.96 5.54
N THR A 137 -3.42 -20.33 6.11
CA THR A 137 -2.91 -19.84 7.39
C THR A 137 -1.47 -19.35 7.25
N PHE A 138 -1.04 -18.41 8.11
CA PHE A 138 0.33 -17.90 8.13
C PHE A 138 1.30 -18.90 8.74
N GLN A 139 0.84 -19.69 9.72
CA GLN A 139 1.66 -20.68 10.44
C GLN A 139 2.91 -20.09 11.13
N SER A 140 3.00 -18.77 11.19
CA SER A 140 4.16 -18.01 11.67
C SER A 140 3.70 -16.62 12.11
N GLU A 141 4.05 -16.25 13.34
CA GLU A 141 3.80 -14.89 13.84
C GLU A 141 4.65 -13.85 13.12
N ILE A 142 5.84 -14.22 12.67
CA ILE A 142 6.69 -13.37 11.82
C ILE A 142 5.96 -13.07 10.52
N LEU A 143 5.42 -14.10 9.85
CA LEU A 143 4.70 -13.88 8.59
C LEU A 143 3.43 -13.05 8.79
N LEU A 144 2.70 -13.25 9.90
CA LEU A 144 1.57 -12.40 10.28
C LEU A 144 2.00 -10.92 10.44
N ALA A 145 3.08 -10.68 11.18
CA ALA A 145 3.62 -9.33 11.39
C ALA A 145 4.06 -8.70 10.06
N ASP A 146 4.82 -9.43 9.23
CA ASP A 146 5.33 -8.97 7.93
C ASP A 146 4.20 -8.60 6.97
N THR A 147 3.17 -9.45 6.91
CA THR A 147 1.98 -9.21 6.09
C THR A 147 1.28 -7.92 6.49
N ALA A 148 1.24 -7.61 7.80
CA ALA A 148 0.53 -6.45 8.32
C ALA A 148 1.13 -5.10 7.90
N TYR A 149 2.41 -5.05 7.54
CA TYR A 149 3.02 -3.85 6.93
C TYR A 149 3.37 -4.06 5.45
N GLY A 150 2.73 -5.03 4.80
CA GLY A 150 2.72 -5.21 3.35
C GLY A 150 3.91 -5.98 2.78
N GLN A 151 4.65 -6.71 3.62
CA GLN A 151 5.68 -7.67 3.22
C GLN A 151 5.13 -9.11 3.29
N GLY A 152 6.01 -10.10 3.44
CA GLY A 152 5.65 -11.49 3.56
C GLY A 152 5.33 -12.10 2.19
N GLU A 153 4.17 -12.73 2.09
CA GLU A 153 3.77 -13.49 0.89
C GLU A 153 2.65 -12.82 0.09
N LEU A 154 2.33 -11.56 0.41
CA LEU A 154 1.35 -10.76 -0.33
C LEU A 154 1.80 -10.59 -1.77
N MET A 155 0.89 -10.88 -2.71
CA MET A 155 1.08 -10.55 -4.12
C MET A 155 -0.19 -9.87 -4.61
N ILE A 156 -0.08 -8.58 -4.91
CA ILE A 156 -1.19 -7.74 -5.34
C ILE A 156 -0.71 -6.88 -6.49
N THR A 157 -1.42 -6.92 -7.62
CA THR A 157 -1.10 -6.06 -8.77
C THR A 157 -1.42 -4.60 -8.48
N PRO A 158 -0.75 -3.61 -9.10
CA PRO A 158 -1.11 -2.20 -8.94
C PRO A 158 -2.58 -1.90 -9.23
N ILE A 159 -3.20 -2.55 -10.23
CA ILE A 159 -4.65 -2.41 -10.48
C ILE A 159 -5.48 -2.89 -9.28
N GLN A 160 -5.17 -4.06 -8.73
CA GLN A 160 -5.86 -4.60 -7.56
C GLN A 160 -5.62 -3.73 -6.31
N GLN A 161 -4.41 -3.22 -6.10
CA GLN A 161 -4.08 -2.32 -5.00
C GLN A 161 -4.91 -1.03 -5.09
N ALA A 162 -4.93 -0.35 -6.24
CA ALA A 162 -5.74 0.84 -6.46
C ALA A 162 -7.24 0.57 -6.21
N SER A 163 -7.73 -0.60 -6.61
CA SER A 163 -9.11 -1.03 -6.35
C SER A 163 -9.37 -1.19 -4.85
N MET A 164 -8.49 -1.87 -4.11
CA MET A 164 -8.62 -2.04 -2.66
C MET A 164 -8.56 -0.70 -1.92
N TYR A 165 -7.73 0.23 -2.37
CA TYR A 165 -7.59 1.55 -1.74
C TYR A 165 -8.73 2.52 -2.05
N SER A 166 -9.58 2.24 -3.03
CA SER A 166 -10.75 3.09 -3.32
C SER A 166 -11.71 3.20 -2.14
N VAL A 167 -11.66 2.25 -1.19
CA VAL A 167 -12.51 2.24 0.01
C VAL A 167 -12.47 3.54 0.79
N PHE A 168 -11.34 4.25 0.78
CA PHE A 168 -11.16 5.48 1.55
C PHE A 168 -11.99 6.65 1.00
N GLN A 169 -12.26 6.66 -0.29
CA GLN A 169 -13.04 7.70 -1.00
C GLN A 169 -14.50 7.29 -1.25
N ASN A 170 -14.91 6.09 -0.81
CA ASN A 170 -16.19 5.50 -1.20
C ASN A 170 -16.93 4.90 -0.01
N GLU A 171 -16.88 5.57 1.14
CA GLU A 171 -17.59 5.17 2.37
C GLU A 171 -17.31 3.72 2.80
N GLY A 172 -16.10 3.23 2.53
CA GLY A 172 -15.67 1.87 2.84
C GLY A 172 -15.98 0.82 1.78
N LYS A 173 -16.47 1.23 0.60
CA LYS A 173 -16.74 0.35 -0.54
C LYS A 173 -15.59 0.34 -1.54
N ILE A 174 -15.17 -0.85 -1.94
CA ILE A 174 -14.33 -1.06 -3.12
C ILE A 174 -15.16 -0.71 -4.35
N VAL A 175 -14.62 0.11 -5.24
CA VAL A 175 -15.16 0.39 -6.57
C VAL A 175 -14.31 -0.39 -7.56
N TYR A 176 -14.91 -1.37 -8.23
CA TYR A 176 -14.15 -2.21 -9.16
C TYR A 176 -13.65 -1.38 -10.34
N PRO A 177 -12.42 -1.64 -10.83
CA PRO A 177 -11.82 -0.87 -11.90
C PRO A 177 -12.52 -1.17 -13.22
N LYS A 178 -12.56 -0.17 -14.10
CA LYS A 178 -13.15 -0.28 -15.42
C LYS A 178 -12.24 0.37 -16.45
N LEU A 179 -11.95 -0.33 -17.54
CA LEU A 179 -11.17 0.21 -18.65
C LEU A 179 -12.06 0.69 -19.80
N LEU A 180 -13.16 -0.01 -20.06
CA LEU A 180 -14.09 0.34 -21.13
C LEU A 180 -15.05 1.42 -20.66
N ASN A 181 -15.21 2.49 -21.44
CA ASN A 181 -16.16 3.55 -21.13
C ASN A 181 -17.57 3.18 -21.60
N ASP A 182 -18.12 2.11 -21.06
CA ASP A 182 -19.52 1.77 -21.25
C ASP A 182 -20.40 2.38 -20.14
N LYS A 183 -21.72 2.41 -20.34
CA LYS A 183 -22.67 3.04 -19.41
C LYS A 183 -23.11 2.15 -18.23
N SER A 184 -22.53 0.95 -18.08
CA SER A 184 -22.87 0.07 -16.95
C SER A 184 -22.47 0.69 -15.61
N GLU A 185 -23.31 0.44 -14.60
CA GLU A 185 -23.02 0.83 -13.23
C GLU A 185 -21.72 0.20 -12.73
N ARG A 186 -20.94 0.96 -11.96
CA ARG A 186 -19.72 0.43 -11.36
C ARG A 186 -20.09 -0.58 -10.29
N LYS A 187 -19.61 -1.81 -10.43
CA LYS A 187 -19.70 -2.82 -9.37
C LYS A 187 -18.99 -2.29 -8.13
N THR A 188 -19.61 -2.50 -6.97
CA THR A 188 -19.02 -2.15 -5.67
C THR A 188 -19.11 -3.32 -4.68
N LYS A 189 -18.23 -3.33 -3.69
CA LYS A 189 -18.21 -4.31 -2.59
C LYS A 189 -17.83 -3.60 -1.29
N SER A 190 -18.65 -3.72 -0.25
CA SER A 190 -18.29 -3.21 1.08
C SER A 190 -17.09 -3.99 1.63
N ALA A 191 -16.05 -3.28 2.07
CA ALA A 191 -14.84 -3.90 2.62
C ALA A 191 -14.55 -3.43 4.05
N ILE A 192 -14.83 -2.16 4.35
CA ILE A 192 -14.66 -1.56 5.68
C ILE A 192 -15.90 -0.72 6.01
N THR A 193 -16.07 -0.33 7.28
CA THR A 193 -17.18 0.58 7.64
C THR A 193 -16.93 2.01 7.13
N SER A 194 -18.02 2.77 6.91
CA SER A 194 -17.91 4.18 6.52
C SER A 194 -17.24 5.05 7.59
N LEU A 195 -17.43 4.71 8.88
CA LEU A 195 -16.73 5.35 9.99
C LEU A 195 -15.22 5.14 9.91
N THR A 196 -14.79 3.92 9.62
CA THR A 196 -13.38 3.58 9.40
C THR A 196 -12.80 4.29 8.18
N ALA A 197 -13.55 4.34 7.06
CA ALA A 197 -13.12 5.09 5.88
C ALA A 197 -12.91 6.58 6.19
N SER A 198 -13.83 7.20 6.94
CA SER A 198 -13.74 8.60 7.35
C SER A 198 -12.56 8.87 8.29
N GLU A 199 -12.33 8.01 9.28
CA GLU A 199 -11.17 8.13 10.18
C GLU A 199 -9.85 7.97 9.40
N MET A 200 -9.80 7.03 8.45
CA MET A 200 -8.63 6.84 7.60
C MET A 200 -8.39 8.03 6.67
N MET A 201 -9.43 8.63 6.08
CA MET A 201 -9.31 9.84 5.26
C MET A 201 -8.60 10.97 6.04
N LYS A 202 -9.03 11.22 7.28
CA LYS A 202 -8.40 12.21 8.18
C LYS A 202 -6.93 11.89 8.43
N ASN A 203 -6.60 10.64 8.77
CA ASN A 203 -5.23 10.24 9.09
C ASN A 203 -4.32 10.28 7.85
N LEU A 204 -4.81 9.91 6.67
CA LEU A 204 -4.04 9.94 5.42
C LEU A 204 -3.82 11.36 4.89
N THR A 205 -4.74 12.27 5.18
CA THR A 205 -4.53 13.71 4.98
C THR A 205 -3.41 14.23 5.90
N ALA A 206 -3.36 13.75 7.15
CA ALA A 206 -2.31 14.13 8.09
C ALA A 206 -0.90 13.66 7.66
N VAL A 207 -0.78 12.57 6.89
CA VAL A 207 0.50 12.13 6.30
C VAL A 207 1.08 13.16 5.32
N VAL A 208 0.23 14.00 4.73
CA VAL A 208 0.64 15.10 3.84
C VAL A 208 0.79 16.41 4.62
N SER A 209 -0.14 16.75 5.49
CA SER A 209 -0.14 18.06 6.16
C SER A 209 0.82 18.17 7.35
N ASP A 210 1.18 17.08 8.00
CA ASP A 210 2.17 17.09 9.09
C ASP A 210 3.58 17.33 8.51
N PRO A 211 4.38 18.27 9.06
CA PRO A 211 5.75 18.52 8.61
C PRO A 211 6.70 17.31 8.68
N ASN A 212 6.39 16.32 9.52
CA ASN A 212 7.15 15.07 9.64
C ASN A 212 6.52 13.92 8.82
N GLY A 213 5.41 14.19 8.15
CA GLY A 213 4.72 13.23 7.31
C GLY A 213 5.60 12.75 6.17
N THR A 214 5.62 11.43 5.96
CA THR A 214 6.40 10.84 4.86
C THR A 214 5.98 11.33 3.47
N ALA A 215 4.77 11.89 3.31
CA ALA A 215 4.30 12.50 2.07
C ALA A 215 4.24 14.04 2.12
N HIS A 216 4.87 14.68 3.12
CA HIS A 216 4.79 16.13 3.30
C HIS A 216 5.31 16.94 2.11
N LEU A 217 6.20 16.36 1.30
CA LEU A 217 6.65 16.94 0.03
C LEU A 217 5.49 17.30 -0.92
N LEU A 218 4.35 16.62 -0.79
CA LEU A 218 3.15 16.83 -1.60
C LEU A 218 2.17 17.86 -1.00
N PHE A 219 2.53 18.49 0.12
CA PHE A 219 1.66 19.49 0.74
C PHE A 219 1.46 20.71 -0.17
N ASN A 220 0.21 21.02 -0.45
CA ASN A 220 -0.20 22.21 -1.18
C ASN A 220 -1.42 22.83 -0.49
N PRO A 221 -1.37 24.12 -0.08
CA PRO A 221 -2.51 24.76 0.57
C PRO A 221 -3.71 25.01 -0.36
N ALA A 222 -3.55 24.84 -1.68
CA ALA A 222 -4.62 25.05 -2.65
C ALA A 222 -5.61 23.87 -2.75
N HIS A 223 -5.18 22.65 -2.39
CA HIS A 223 -5.96 21.42 -2.51
C HIS A 223 -5.63 20.43 -1.37
N GLN A 224 -6.64 19.80 -0.79
CA GLN A 224 -6.46 18.76 0.21
C GLN A 224 -6.14 17.40 -0.43
N LEU A 225 -4.93 16.91 -0.20
CA LEU A 225 -4.49 15.59 -0.64
C LEU A 225 -4.37 14.64 0.55
N ALA A 226 -4.86 13.41 0.38
CA ALA A 226 -4.56 12.29 1.27
C ALA A 226 -3.53 11.37 0.61
N ALA A 227 -2.54 10.90 1.36
CA ALA A 227 -1.51 10.04 0.81
C ALA A 227 -0.94 9.01 1.80
N LYS A 228 -0.32 7.98 1.25
CA LYS A 228 0.54 7.06 1.99
C LYS A 228 1.73 6.63 1.13
N THR A 229 2.92 6.82 1.68
CA THR A 229 4.15 6.26 1.10
C THR A 229 4.34 4.80 1.49
N GLY A 230 5.09 4.06 0.69
CA GLY A 230 5.48 2.71 1.02
C GLY A 230 6.87 2.34 0.52
N THR A 231 7.50 1.40 1.22
CA THR A 231 8.68 0.67 0.74
C THR A 231 8.42 -0.83 0.83
N ALA A 232 8.93 -1.59 -0.14
CA ALA A 232 8.99 -3.05 -0.10
C ALA A 232 10.45 -3.49 -0.28
N GLU A 233 10.98 -4.25 0.68
CA GLU A 233 12.37 -4.75 0.61
C GLU A 233 12.39 -6.08 -0.15
N LEU A 234 13.18 -6.15 -1.22
CA LEU A 234 13.40 -7.36 -2.01
C LEU A 234 14.65 -8.10 -1.51
N LYS A 235 14.73 -8.36 -0.19
CA LYS A 235 15.87 -9.08 0.39
C LYS A 235 15.75 -10.58 0.13
N LYS A 236 16.84 -11.19 -0.37
CA LYS A 236 16.99 -12.66 -0.37
C LYS A 236 17.48 -13.19 0.99
N LYS A 237 18.18 -12.35 1.77
CA LYS A 237 18.68 -12.61 3.14
C LYS A 237 18.75 -11.31 3.95
N GLN A 238 18.65 -11.42 5.28
CA GLN A 238 18.53 -10.28 6.22
C GLN A 238 19.78 -9.37 6.24
N ASP A 239 20.96 -9.91 5.91
CA ASP A 239 22.26 -9.20 5.97
C ASP A 239 22.73 -8.59 4.62
N GLU A 240 21.91 -8.69 3.56
CA GLU A 240 22.23 -8.11 2.25
C GLU A 240 21.47 -6.80 2.04
N LYS A 241 22.11 -5.80 1.40
CA LYS A 241 21.38 -4.66 0.82
C LYS A 241 20.54 -5.19 -0.34
N GLY A 242 19.29 -5.52 -0.05
CA GLY A 242 18.29 -5.85 -1.06
C GLY A 242 17.83 -4.59 -1.79
N ASP A 243 17.37 -4.75 -3.02
CA ASP A 243 16.70 -3.69 -3.75
C ASP A 243 15.40 -3.30 -3.02
N GLU A 244 15.02 -2.04 -3.12
CA GLU A 244 13.78 -1.55 -2.54
C GLU A 244 12.86 -1.03 -3.63
N ASN A 245 11.57 -1.31 -3.49
CA ASN A 245 10.52 -0.68 -4.30
C ASN A 245 9.92 0.49 -3.51
N SER A 246 9.68 1.61 -4.18
CA SER A 246 9.00 2.78 -3.62
C SER A 246 7.56 2.87 -4.12
N PHE A 247 6.63 3.11 -3.20
CA PHE A 247 5.21 3.25 -3.49
C PHE A 247 4.70 4.62 -3.04
N LEU A 248 3.73 5.14 -3.80
CA LEU A 248 2.90 6.27 -3.41
C LEU A 248 1.44 5.93 -3.72
N LEU A 249 0.60 5.92 -2.68
CA LEU A 249 -0.84 6.10 -2.81
C LEU A 249 -1.14 7.58 -2.55
N ALA A 250 -1.83 8.25 -3.46
CA ALA A 250 -2.26 9.63 -3.31
C ALA A 250 -3.64 9.81 -3.93
N PHE A 251 -4.53 10.55 -3.28
CA PHE A 251 -5.88 10.77 -3.79
C PHE A 251 -6.46 12.08 -3.28
N ASP A 252 -7.35 12.64 -4.09
CA ASP A 252 -8.07 13.87 -3.77
C ASP A 252 -8.99 13.65 -2.56
N ALA A 253 -8.74 14.39 -1.48
CA ALA A 253 -9.50 14.30 -0.24
C ALA A 253 -10.66 15.31 -0.18
N GLU A 254 -10.82 16.18 -1.18
CA GLU A 254 -11.89 17.18 -1.25
C GLU A 254 -13.07 16.69 -2.09
N GLN A 255 -12.80 16.21 -3.32
CA GLN A 255 -13.84 15.90 -4.31
C GLN A 255 -13.87 14.44 -4.75
N ASP A 256 -13.00 13.60 -4.19
CA ASP A 256 -12.84 12.20 -4.56
C ASP A 256 -12.63 11.99 -6.07
N SER A 257 -11.97 12.97 -6.72
CA SER A 257 -11.93 13.07 -8.19
C SER A 257 -10.91 12.12 -8.84
N PHE A 258 -9.81 11.81 -8.14
CA PHE A 258 -8.81 10.84 -8.59
C PHE A 258 -8.20 10.03 -7.44
N LEU A 259 -7.65 8.87 -7.81
CA LEU A 259 -6.74 8.06 -7.01
C LEU A 259 -5.54 7.67 -7.88
N LEU A 260 -4.34 7.95 -7.38
CA LEU A 260 -3.06 7.62 -7.98
C LEU A 260 -2.36 6.57 -7.12
N LEU A 261 -1.97 5.45 -7.74
CA LEU A 261 -1.01 4.52 -7.20
C LEU A 261 0.21 4.49 -8.11
N SER A 262 1.37 4.86 -7.57
CA SER A 262 2.65 4.82 -8.28
C SER A 262 3.60 3.83 -7.61
N LEU A 263 4.33 3.08 -8.44
CA LEU A 263 5.38 2.14 -8.05
C LEU A 263 6.64 2.46 -8.85
N VAL A 264 7.75 2.62 -8.13
CA VAL A 264 9.11 2.67 -8.68
C VAL A 264 9.86 1.44 -8.19
N GLU A 265 10.17 0.52 -9.09
CA GLU A 265 11.01 -0.64 -8.77
C GLU A 265 12.48 -0.23 -8.63
N HIS A 266 13.22 -0.91 -7.75
CA HIS A 266 14.66 -0.69 -7.55
C HIS A 266 15.01 0.79 -7.34
N TYR A 267 14.23 1.49 -6.50
CA TYR A 267 14.37 2.92 -6.34
C TYR A 267 15.74 3.27 -5.73
N THR A 268 16.28 4.41 -6.14
CA THR A 268 17.52 4.95 -5.58
C THR A 268 17.21 6.27 -4.85
N PRO A 269 18.06 6.71 -3.90
CA PRO A 269 17.85 7.98 -3.22
C PRO A 269 17.67 9.13 -4.23
N GLY A 270 16.54 9.83 -4.15
CA GLY A 270 16.17 10.90 -5.10
C GLY A 270 15.19 10.50 -6.20
N SER A 271 14.83 9.22 -6.31
CA SER A 271 13.87 8.71 -7.31
C SER A 271 12.65 8.04 -6.68
N SER A 272 12.21 8.49 -5.48
CA SER A 272 11.04 7.88 -4.84
C SER A 272 9.76 8.15 -5.64
N ALA A 273 8.76 7.28 -5.49
CA ALA A 273 7.45 7.49 -6.10
C ALA A 273 6.85 8.85 -5.70
N THR A 274 7.08 9.30 -4.46
CA THR A 274 6.66 10.63 -4.00
C THR A 274 7.31 11.76 -4.80
N GLN A 275 8.63 11.72 -4.99
CA GLN A 275 9.38 12.78 -5.69
C GLN A 275 9.00 12.85 -7.17
N LEU A 276 8.83 11.71 -7.83
CA LEU A 276 8.56 11.66 -9.26
C LEU A 276 7.13 12.08 -9.63
N ASN A 277 6.18 12.02 -8.70
CA ASN A 277 4.76 12.31 -8.98
C ASN A 277 4.30 13.70 -8.50
N GLN A 278 5.16 14.52 -7.90
CA GLN A 278 4.76 15.83 -7.37
C GLN A 278 4.10 16.71 -8.43
N ALA A 279 4.74 16.91 -9.59
CA ALA A 279 4.18 17.71 -10.67
C ALA A 279 2.92 17.08 -11.29
N PHE A 280 2.91 15.75 -11.42
CA PHE A 280 1.77 15.03 -12.02
C PHE A 280 0.50 15.12 -11.14
N ILE A 281 0.63 15.13 -9.82
CA ILE A 281 -0.53 15.32 -8.92
C ILE A 281 -1.17 16.70 -9.12
N GLU A 282 -0.38 17.75 -9.34
CA GLU A 282 -0.91 19.09 -9.64
C GLU A 282 -1.63 19.13 -11.01
N GLU A 283 -1.15 18.36 -11.99
CA GLU A 283 -1.84 18.17 -13.26
C GLU A 283 -3.16 17.43 -13.09
N LEU A 284 -3.21 16.40 -12.23
CA LEU A 284 -4.46 15.68 -11.92
C LEU A 284 -5.51 16.58 -11.28
N PHE A 285 -5.15 17.40 -10.29
CA PHE A 285 -6.06 18.39 -9.71
C PHE A 285 -6.54 19.40 -10.76
N SER A 286 -5.69 19.78 -11.71
CA SER A 286 -6.07 20.72 -12.77
C SER A 286 -6.99 20.08 -13.82
N TYR A 287 -6.82 18.78 -14.08
CA TYR A 287 -7.59 18.02 -15.07
C TYR A 287 -8.96 17.57 -14.57
N PHE A 288 -9.06 17.15 -13.30
CA PHE A 288 -10.28 16.59 -12.70
C PHE A 288 -11.12 17.61 -11.91
N LYS A 289 -10.74 18.90 -11.94
CA LYS A 289 -11.55 20.02 -11.45
C LYS A 289 -12.93 20.13 -12.10
#